data_AF-A0A1V5NPQ1-F1
#
_entry.id   AF-A0A1V5NPQ1-F1
#
_cell.length_a   1.000
_cell.length_b   1.000
_cell.length_c   1.000
_cell.angle_alpha   90.00
_cell.angle_beta   90.00
_cell.angle_gamma   90.00
#
_symmetry.space_group_name_H-M   'P 1'
#
loop_
_entity.id
_entity.type
_entity.pdbx_description
1 polymer ?
#
loop_
_entity_poly.entity_id
_entity_poly.type
_entity_poly.pdbx_seq_one_letter_code
_entity_poly.pdbx_strand_id
1 'polypeptide(L)'
;MQKSSKELDLHENQIYTGVYLGIYHRFLEPWIQRFEDDLKIVYFDDLKKDPKLFMQNICKWLDVDDEFYETFEFDIKNKSLNYKNRGLHRIAVAANNAGQRFWRRNPHFKRRILDVYYKMNGAAFRKNDIDHATVKMIRNYYQEHNRKLAGMLQNYGYTNLPKWLEPENVSELA
;
A
#
# COMPACT_ATOMS: atom_id res chain seq x y z
N MET A 1 17.69 -17.04 18.32
CA MET A 1 17.06 -18.34 18.01
C MET A 1 16.48 -18.25 16.61
N GLN A 2 17.02 -18.97 15.64
CA GLN A 2 16.53 -18.96 14.25
C GLN A 2 15.39 -19.98 14.16
N LYS A 3 14.16 -19.52 13.92
CA LYS A 3 12.97 -20.38 13.84
C LYS A 3 12.88 -21.07 12.48
N SER A 4 12.29 -22.27 12.47
CA SER A 4 12.06 -23.07 11.26
C SER A 4 10.92 -22.49 10.42
N SER A 5 10.93 -22.76 9.10
CA SER A 5 9.85 -22.33 8.19
C SER A 5 8.47 -22.77 8.66
N LYS A 6 8.35 -23.99 9.20
CA LYS A 6 7.08 -24.54 9.69
C LYS A 6 6.53 -23.77 10.88
N GLU A 7 7.39 -23.16 11.69
CA GLU A 7 6.98 -22.38 12.87
C GLU A 7 6.47 -20.98 12.47
N LEU A 8 6.91 -20.44 11.32
CA LEU A 8 6.44 -19.16 10.80
C LEU A 8 5.06 -19.28 10.11
N ASP A 9 4.73 -20.47 9.59
CA ASP A 9 3.45 -20.75 8.93
C ASP A 9 2.27 -20.83 9.92
N LEU A 10 2.53 -20.88 11.25
CA LEU A 10 1.49 -20.97 12.29
C LEU A 10 0.82 -19.63 12.65
N HIS A 11 1.17 -18.53 11.98
CA HIS A 11 0.49 -17.22 12.02
C HIS A 11 0.20 -16.60 13.41
N GLU A 12 0.83 -17.05 14.49
CA GLU A 12 0.83 -16.26 15.72
C GLU A 12 1.51 -14.92 15.44
N ASN A 13 0.91 -13.80 15.90
CA ASN A 13 1.34 -12.41 15.70
C ASN A 13 2.79 -12.15 16.15
N GLN A 14 3.75 -12.65 15.38
CA GLN A 14 5.17 -12.62 15.68
C GLN A 14 5.80 -11.49 14.86
N ILE A 15 6.75 -10.78 15.46
CA ILE A 15 7.45 -9.62 14.87
C ILE A 15 8.10 -9.99 13.51
N TYR A 16 8.42 -11.27 13.29
CA TYR A 16 9.05 -11.79 12.08
C TYR A 16 8.06 -12.08 10.94
N THR A 17 6.76 -12.19 11.22
CA THR A 17 5.75 -12.57 10.23
C THR A 17 5.70 -11.57 9.08
N GLY A 18 5.86 -10.26 9.34
CA GLY A 18 5.88 -9.24 8.29
C GLY A 18 7.08 -9.37 7.34
N VAL A 19 8.25 -9.77 7.84
CA VAL A 19 9.44 -10.01 7.01
C VAL A 19 9.31 -11.32 6.22
N TYR A 20 8.76 -12.35 6.85
CA TYR A 20 8.55 -13.63 6.20
C TYR A 20 7.50 -13.56 5.08
N LEU A 21 6.36 -12.94 5.34
CA LEU A 21 5.27 -12.79 4.37
C LEU A 21 5.63 -11.86 3.20
N GLY A 22 6.66 -11.01 3.35
CA GLY A 22 7.21 -10.21 2.25
C GLY A 22 7.93 -11.04 1.18
N ILE A 23 8.18 -12.33 1.42
CA ILE A 23 8.84 -13.23 0.48
C ILE A 23 7.81 -13.81 -0.51
N TYR A 24 7.26 -12.97 -1.36
CA TYR A 24 6.05 -13.29 -2.13
C TYR A 24 6.18 -14.52 -3.05
N HIS A 25 7.35 -14.76 -3.66
CA HIS A 25 7.55 -15.92 -4.56
C HIS A 25 7.26 -17.26 -3.89
N ARG A 26 7.44 -17.36 -2.57
CA ARG A 26 7.16 -18.58 -1.81
C ARG A 26 5.68 -18.90 -1.68
N PHE A 27 4.84 -17.87 -1.76
CA PHE A 27 3.42 -18.01 -1.49
C PHE A 27 2.59 -17.91 -2.76
N LEU A 28 3.01 -17.15 -3.77
CA LEU A 28 2.18 -16.86 -4.94
C LEU A 28 2.02 -18.05 -5.89
N GLU A 29 3.05 -18.86 -6.09
CA GLU A 29 3.04 -19.93 -7.10
C GLU A 29 1.86 -20.91 -6.95
N PRO A 30 1.53 -21.44 -5.74
CA PRO A 30 0.34 -22.27 -5.56
C PRO A 30 -0.97 -21.59 -5.93
N TRP A 31 -1.09 -20.27 -5.74
CA TRP A 31 -2.30 -19.53 -6.11
C TRP A 31 -2.38 -19.33 -7.62
N ILE A 32 -1.28 -18.95 -8.26
CA ILE A 32 -1.23 -18.78 -9.72
C ILE A 32 -1.60 -20.09 -10.41
N GLN A 33 -1.05 -21.22 -9.96
CA GLN A 33 -1.36 -22.53 -10.51
C GLN A 33 -2.80 -22.98 -10.26
N ARG A 34 -3.43 -22.53 -9.18
CA ARG A 34 -4.77 -22.99 -8.78
C ARG A 34 -5.90 -22.18 -9.40
N PHE A 35 -5.65 -20.90 -9.68
CA PHE A 35 -6.65 -19.96 -10.16
C PHE A 35 -6.39 -19.49 -11.58
N GLU A 36 -5.16 -19.61 -12.08
CA GLU A 36 -4.79 -19.26 -13.45
C GLU A 36 -5.30 -17.86 -13.83
N ASP A 37 -6.24 -17.76 -14.77
CA ASP A 37 -6.83 -16.50 -15.25
C ASP A 37 -7.75 -15.81 -14.22
N ASP A 38 -8.26 -16.55 -13.23
CA ASP A 38 -9.10 -16.03 -12.13
C ASP A 38 -8.26 -15.32 -11.03
N LEU A 39 -6.94 -15.20 -11.22
CA LEU A 39 -6.05 -14.46 -10.35
C LEU A 39 -5.34 -13.32 -11.08
N LYS A 40 -5.58 -12.09 -10.62
CA LYS A 40 -4.85 -10.91 -11.08
C LYS A 40 -3.86 -10.44 -10.03
N ILE A 41 -2.57 -10.40 -10.39
CA ILE A 41 -1.56 -9.70 -9.60
C ILE A 41 -1.52 -8.25 -10.03
N VAL A 42 -1.59 -7.33 -9.07
CA VAL A 42 -1.56 -5.88 -9.29
C VAL A 42 -0.60 -5.21 -8.32
N TYR A 43 -0.05 -4.06 -8.73
CA TYR A 43 0.95 -3.35 -7.94
C TYR A 43 0.38 -2.11 -7.26
N PHE A 44 0.76 -1.92 -6.00
CA PHE A 44 0.36 -0.75 -5.24
C PHE A 44 0.95 0.55 -5.79
N ASP A 45 2.12 0.47 -6.44
CA ASP A 45 2.75 1.59 -7.15
C ASP A 45 1.84 2.14 -8.25
N ASP A 46 1.14 1.28 -8.99
CA ASP A 46 0.20 1.68 -10.04
C ASP A 46 -1.03 2.39 -9.45
N LEU A 47 -1.59 1.85 -8.37
CA LEU A 47 -2.69 2.49 -7.64
C LEU A 47 -2.30 3.89 -7.12
N LYS A 48 -1.06 4.06 -6.65
CA LYS A 48 -0.56 5.35 -6.20
C LYS A 48 -0.35 6.33 -7.34
N LYS A 49 0.13 5.85 -8.49
CA LYS A 49 0.47 6.66 -9.65
C LYS A 49 -0.78 7.20 -10.33
N ASP A 50 -1.75 6.33 -10.59
CA ASP A 50 -3.02 6.69 -11.22
C ASP A 50 -4.16 5.80 -10.69
N PRO A 51 -4.84 6.23 -9.60
CA PRO A 51 -5.86 5.41 -8.98
C PRO A 51 -7.11 5.24 -9.86
N LYS A 52 -7.40 6.20 -10.75
CA LYS A 52 -8.55 6.10 -11.67
C LYS A 52 -8.29 5.01 -12.69
N LEU A 53 -7.17 5.10 -13.41
CA LEU A 53 -6.80 4.09 -14.40
C LEU A 53 -6.64 2.71 -13.76
N PHE A 54 -6.04 2.63 -12.56
CA PHE A 54 -5.92 1.39 -11.82
C PHE A 54 -7.28 0.73 -11.56
N MET A 55 -8.25 1.48 -11.01
CA MET A 55 -9.58 0.92 -10.73
C MET A 55 -10.35 0.56 -12.01
N GLN A 56 -10.24 1.37 -13.07
CA GLN A 56 -10.82 1.04 -14.38
C GLN A 56 -10.27 -0.27 -14.93
N ASN A 57 -8.96 -0.52 -14.80
CA ASN A 57 -8.34 -1.78 -15.21
C ASN A 57 -8.78 -2.99 -14.35
N ILE A 58 -9.09 -2.77 -13.07
CA ILE A 58 -9.70 -3.80 -12.21
C ILE A 58 -11.13 -4.11 -12.68
N CYS A 59 -11.95 -3.08 -12.91
CA CYS A 59 -13.32 -3.25 -13.42
C CYS A 59 -13.34 -4.01 -14.74
N LYS A 60 -12.48 -3.65 -15.69
CA LYS A 60 -12.36 -4.35 -16.98
C LYS A 60 -11.96 -5.82 -16.82
N TRP A 61 -11.09 -6.14 -15.86
CA TRP A 61 -10.72 -7.53 -15.60
C TRP A 61 -11.87 -8.33 -14.95
N LEU A 62 -12.68 -7.68 -14.11
CA LEU A 62 -13.85 -8.27 -13.46
C LEU A 62 -15.11 -8.25 -14.33
N ASP A 63 -15.06 -7.69 -15.54
CA ASP A 63 -16.21 -7.43 -16.41
C ASP A 63 -17.32 -6.61 -15.72
N VAL A 64 -16.91 -5.52 -15.04
CA VAL A 64 -17.80 -4.58 -14.35
C VAL A 64 -17.71 -3.21 -15.02
N ASP A 65 -18.84 -2.49 -15.05
CA ASP A 65 -18.91 -1.11 -15.51
C ASP A 65 -17.94 -0.19 -14.74
N ASP A 66 -17.16 0.60 -15.46
CA ASP A 66 -16.14 1.49 -14.91
C ASP A 66 -16.50 2.98 -15.03
N GLU A 67 -17.66 3.32 -15.62
CA GLU A 67 -18.14 4.69 -15.78
C GLU A 67 -18.32 5.42 -14.45
N PHE A 68 -18.60 4.69 -13.36
CA PHE A 68 -18.65 5.24 -12.01
C PHE A 68 -17.37 6.03 -11.66
N TYR A 69 -16.19 5.57 -12.12
CA TYR A 69 -14.92 6.21 -11.84
C TYR A 69 -14.64 7.47 -12.66
N GLU A 70 -15.48 7.82 -13.64
CA GLU A 70 -15.37 9.09 -14.36
C GLU A 70 -15.64 10.30 -13.46
N THR A 71 -16.54 10.14 -12.50
CA THR A 71 -16.94 11.20 -11.55
C THR A 71 -16.50 10.92 -10.12
N PHE A 72 -15.96 9.74 -9.85
CA PHE A 72 -15.49 9.36 -8.52
C PHE A 72 -14.25 10.16 -8.09
N GLU A 73 -14.32 10.74 -6.89
CA GLU A 73 -13.17 11.42 -6.31
C GLU A 73 -12.30 10.47 -5.48
N PHE A 74 -11.10 10.19 -5.99
CA PHE A 74 -10.07 9.49 -5.24
C PHE A 74 -9.52 10.38 -4.13
N ASP A 75 -9.62 9.92 -2.88
CA ASP A 75 -9.19 10.66 -1.70
C ASP A 75 -8.61 9.71 -0.65
N ILE A 76 -7.58 10.17 0.07
CA ILE A 76 -6.91 9.39 1.12
C ILE A 76 -7.70 9.58 2.42
N LYS A 77 -8.63 8.66 2.71
CA LYS A 77 -9.51 8.76 3.89
C LYS A 77 -8.80 8.47 5.23
N ASN A 78 -7.84 7.53 5.24
CA ASN A 78 -7.12 7.11 6.44
C ASN A 78 -5.66 7.61 6.43
N LYS A 79 -5.48 8.92 6.25
CA LYS A 79 -4.15 9.50 6.31
C LYS A 79 -3.69 9.48 7.77
N SER A 80 -2.77 8.57 8.11
CA SER A 80 -2.07 8.58 9.40
C SER A 80 -1.32 9.89 9.52
N LEU A 81 -1.85 10.81 10.32
CA LEU A 81 -1.27 12.11 10.59
C LEU A 81 -1.15 12.26 12.09
N ASN A 82 0.02 12.70 12.54
CA ASN A 82 0.15 13.19 13.89
C ASN A 82 -0.39 14.62 13.94
N TYR A 83 -0.76 15.07 15.13
CA TYR A 83 -1.11 16.46 15.37
C TYR A 83 -0.03 17.13 16.21
N LYS A 84 0.25 18.41 15.93
CA LYS A 84 1.15 19.23 16.76
C LYS A 84 0.50 19.54 18.11
N ASN A 85 -0.79 19.89 18.09
CA ASN A 85 -1.56 20.28 19.26
C ASN A 85 -2.79 19.35 19.47
N ARG A 86 -2.81 18.69 20.63
CA ARG A 86 -3.88 17.77 21.07
C ARG A 86 -5.24 18.49 21.18
N GLY A 87 -5.25 19.73 21.69
CA GLY A 87 -6.47 20.51 21.94
C GLY A 87 -7.16 20.94 20.65
N LEU A 88 -6.40 21.48 19.69
CA LEU A 88 -6.92 21.81 18.36
C LEU A 88 -7.50 20.58 17.65
N HIS A 89 -6.84 19.42 17.81
CA HIS A 89 -7.36 18.17 17.26
C HIS A 89 -8.70 17.76 17.90
N ARG A 90 -8.84 17.87 19.23
CA ARG A 90 -10.12 17.60 19.92
C ARG A 90 -11.25 18.50 19.45
N ILE A 91 -10.98 19.80 19.28
CA ILE A 91 -11.96 20.77 18.77
C ILE A 91 -12.37 20.41 17.34
N ALA A 92 -11.41 20.09 16.47
CA ALA A 92 -11.67 19.67 15.10
C ALA A 92 -12.53 18.39 15.03
N VAL A 93 -12.26 17.40 15.90
CA VAL A 93 -13.08 16.17 15.99
C VAL A 93 -14.50 16.49 16.47
N ALA A 94 -14.65 17.34 17.48
CA ALA A 94 -15.96 17.76 17.98
C ALA A 94 -16.77 18.49 16.89
N ALA A 95 -16.17 19.43 16.16
CA ALA A 95 -16.80 20.14 15.06
C ALA A 95 -17.15 19.22 13.87
N ASN A 96 -16.30 18.25 13.55
CA ASN A 96 -16.60 17.24 12.54
C ASN A 96 -17.82 16.38 12.94
N ASN A 97 -17.90 15.97 14.21
CA ASN A 97 -18.99 15.14 14.70
C ASN A 97 -20.31 15.91 14.80
N ALA A 98 -20.28 17.16 15.27
CA ALA A 98 -21.48 18.01 15.32
C ALA A 98 -22.02 18.36 13.93
N GLY A 99 -21.13 18.55 12.94
CA GLY A 99 -21.50 18.99 11.59
C GLY A 99 -21.69 17.88 10.56
N GLN A 100 -21.74 16.59 10.92
CA GLN A 100 -21.71 15.46 9.96
C GLN A 100 -22.68 15.61 8.79
N ARG A 101 -23.93 16.03 9.04
CA ARG A 101 -24.93 16.24 7.98
C ARG A 101 -24.52 17.32 6.98
N PHE A 102 -23.99 18.44 7.48
CA PHE A 102 -23.51 19.55 6.65
C PHE A 102 -22.28 19.14 5.83
N TRP A 103 -21.33 18.44 6.45
CA TRP A 103 -20.10 17.99 5.78
C TRP A 103 -20.35 16.96 4.69
N ARG A 104 -21.33 16.05 4.87
CA ARG A 104 -21.73 15.06 3.86
C ARG A 104 -22.35 15.72 2.63
N ARG A 105 -23.07 16.82 2.81
CA ARG A 105 -23.70 17.59 1.73
C ARG A 105 -22.71 18.50 1.00
N ASN A 106 -21.58 18.84 1.64
CA ASN A 106 -20.58 19.79 1.13
C ASN A 106 -19.14 19.23 1.25
N PRO A 107 -18.80 18.15 0.53
CA PRO A 107 -17.51 17.47 0.68
C PRO A 107 -16.31 18.37 0.33
N HIS A 108 -16.41 19.20 -0.72
CA HIS A 108 -15.32 20.09 -1.12
C HIS A 108 -14.99 21.14 -0.05
N PHE A 109 -16.00 21.69 0.64
CA PHE A 109 -15.80 22.67 1.70
C PHE A 109 -15.14 22.03 2.93
N LYS A 110 -15.57 20.81 3.29
CA LYS A 110 -14.91 20.01 4.32
C LYS A 110 -13.43 19.79 3.99
N ARG A 111 -13.13 19.44 2.74
CA ARG A 111 -11.77 19.17 2.26
C ARG A 111 -10.87 20.40 2.44
N ARG A 112 -11.33 21.59 2.02
CA ARG A 112 -10.58 22.85 2.20
C ARG A 112 -10.29 23.16 3.67
N ILE A 113 -11.27 22.99 4.57
CA ILE A 113 -11.06 23.20 6.01
C ILE A 113 -10.05 22.20 6.57
N LEU A 114 -10.16 20.93 6.17
CA LEU A 114 -9.21 19.90 6.56
C LEU A 114 -7.80 20.22 6.06
N ASP A 115 -7.64 20.71 4.83
CA ASP A 115 -6.34 21.10 4.27
C ASP A 115 -5.69 22.23 5.08
N VAL A 116 -6.46 23.25 5.45
CA VAL A 116 -5.99 24.34 6.33
C VAL A 116 -5.62 23.82 7.71
N TYR A 117 -6.48 22.98 8.32
CA TYR A 117 -6.20 22.34 9.59
C TYR A 117 -4.92 21.50 9.55
N TYR A 118 -4.72 20.70 8.51
CA TYR A 118 -3.53 19.87 8.37
C TYR A 118 -2.27 20.69 8.06
N LYS A 119 -2.39 21.81 7.33
CA LYS A 119 -1.26 22.74 7.14
C LYS A 119 -0.80 23.35 8.46
N MET A 120 -1.73 23.69 9.34
CA MET A 120 -1.43 24.34 10.63
C MET A 120 -1.04 23.33 11.72
N ASN A 121 -1.89 22.32 11.94
CA ASN A 121 -1.82 21.40 13.06
C ASN A 121 -1.34 19.99 12.68
N GLY A 122 -1.16 19.70 11.38
CA GLY A 122 -0.57 18.45 10.94
C GLY A 122 0.91 18.39 11.31
N ALA A 123 1.30 17.28 11.92
CA ALA A 123 2.68 16.84 12.00
C ALA A 123 2.85 15.67 11.04
N ALA A 124 4.01 15.55 10.41
CA ALA A 124 4.37 14.30 9.76
C ALA A 124 4.14 13.17 10.77
N PHE A 125 3.45 12.11 10.34
CA PHE A 125 3.50 10.86 11.09
C PHE A 125 4.98 10.59 11.32
N ARG A 126 5.39 10.29 12.56
CA ARG A 126 6.79 9.97 12.84
C ARG A 126 7.12 8.83 11.86
N LYS A 127 7.86 9.13 10.80
CA LYS A 127 8.73 8.13 10.21
C LYS A 127 9.56 7.74 11.41
N ASN A 128 9.38 6.51 11.90
CA ASN A 128 10.47 5.95 12.67
C ASN A 128 11.68 6.15 11.76
N ASP A 129 12.65 6.93 12.22
CA ASP A 129 13.90 7.11 11.48
C ASP A 129 14.55 5.73 11.50
N ILE A 130 14.15 4.89 10.55
CA ILE A 130 14.72 3.57 10.36
C ILE A 130 16.15 3.86 9.91
N ASP A 131 17.09 3.38 10.71
CA ASP A 131 18.50 3.55 10.43
C ASP A 131 18.85 3.06 9.01
N HIS A 132 19.74 3.80 8.34
CA HIS A 132 20.14 3.51 6.97
C HIS A 132 20.77 2.11 6.83
N ALA A 133 21.52 1.64 7.82
CA ALA A 133 22.09 0.29 7.79
C ALA A 133 21.00 -0.79 7.91
N THR A 134 19.95 -0.53 8.69
CA THR A 134 18.77 -1.40 8.77
C THR A 134 18.03 -1.49 7.43
N VAL A 135 17.82 -0.36 6.75
CA VAL A 135 17.21 -0.35 5.41
C VAL A 135 18.05 -1.15 4.42
N LYS A 136 19.38 -0.93 4.42
CA LYS A 136 20.31 -1.68 3.57
C LYS A 136 20.29 -3.18 3.85
N MET A 137 20.27 -3.58 5.12
CA MET A 137 20.16 -4.98 5.53
C MET A 137 18.87 -5.62 4.99
N ILE A 138 17.73 -4.94 5.11
CA ILE A 138 16.45 -5.44 4.60
C ILE A 138 16.46 -5.55 3.08
N ARG A 139 17.04 -4.57 2.37
CA ARG A 139 17.17 -4.61 0.90
C ARG A 139 18.01 -5.81 0.45
N ASN A 140 19.17 -5.99 1.07
CA ASN A 140 20.05 -7.13 0.79
C ASN A 140 19.34 -8.47 1.06
N TYR A 141 18.56 -8.55 2.14
CA TYR A 141 17.78 -9.74 2.47
C TYR A 141 16.75 -10.08 1.38
N TYR A 142 16.03 -9.08 0.86
CA TYR A 142 15.00 -9.30 -0.17
C TYR A 142 15.54 -9.38 -1.59
N GLN A 143 16.80 -9.00 -1.85
CA GLN A 143 17.37 -8.93 -3.19
C GLN A 143 17.17 -10.23 -3.99
N GLU A 144 17.56 -11.36 -3.38
CA GLU A 144 17.42 -12.67 -4.02
C GLU A 144 15.95 -13.10 -4.15
N HIS A 145 15.12 -12.73 -3.19
CA HIS A 145 13.69 -13.04 -3.20
C HIS A 145 12.94 -12.25 -4.28
N ASN A 146 13.31 -10.99 -4.48
CA ASN A 146 12.76 -10.15 -5.53
C ASN A 146 13.21 -10.65 -6.91
N ARG A 147 14.47 -11.09 -7.06
CA ARG A 147 14.94 -11.72 -8.30
C ARG A 147 14.14 -12.97 -8.66
N LYS A 148 13.90 -13.85 -7.69
CA LYS A 148 13.05 -15.04 -7.88
C LYS A 148 11.61 -14.68 -8.23
N LEU A 149 11.05 -13.69 -7.53
CA LEU A 149 9.71 -13.19 -7.79
C LEU A 149 9.59 -12.61 -9.21
N ALA A 150 10.53 -11.78 -9.64
CA ALA A 150 10.54 -11.19 -10.97
C ALA A 150 10.57 -12.26 -12.07
N GLY A 151 11.47 -13.25 -11.96
CA GLY A 151 11.54 -14.35 -12.92
C GLY A 151 10.28 -15.22 -12.93
N MET A 152 9.72 -15.53 -11.75
CA MET A 152 8.45 -16.26 -11.63
C MET A 152 7.32 -15.49 -12.35
N LEU A 153 7.15 -14.21 -12.06
CA LEU A 153 6.10 -13.38 -12.68
C LEU A 153 6.28 -13.26 -14.20
N GLN A 154 7.50 -13.07 -14.68
CA GLN A 154 7.78 -13.05 -16.12
C GLN A 154 7.42 -14.36 -16.82
N ASN A 155 7.70 -15.51 -16.18
CA ASN A 155 7.32 -16.82 -16.70
C ASN A 155 5.79 -16.98 -16.83
N TYR A 156 5.02 -16.32 -15.96
CA TYR A 156 3.57 -16.27 -16.01
C TYR A 156 3.03 -15.09 -16.85
N GLY A 157 3.88 -14.43 -17.66
CA GLY A 157 3.47 -13.40 -18.61
C GLY A 157 3.32 -11.98 -18.05
N TYR A 158 3.70 -11.74 -16.79
CA TYR A 158 3.71 -10.40 -16.21
C TYR A 158 4.96 -9.62 -16.67
N THR A 159 4.77 -8.66 -17.58
CA THR A 159 5.87 -7.89 -18.21
C THR A 159 6.10 -6.51 -17.60
N ASN A 160 5.05 -5.88 -17.06
CA ASN A 160 5.14 -4.55 -16.47
C ASN A 160 5.42 -4.62 -14.96
N LEU A 161 6.65 -4.99 -14.60
CA LEU A 161 7.08 -5.07 -13.20
C LEU A 161 7.34 -3.67 -12.63
N PRO A 162 7.08 -3.43 -11.33
CA PRO A 162 7.41 -2.15 -10.70
C PRO A 162 8.93 -2.00 -10.55
N LYS A 163 9.43 -0.77 -10.53
CA LYS A 163 10.87 -0.44 -10.45
C LYS A 163 11.64 -1.19 -9.36
N TRP A 164 11.03 -1.42 -8.19
CA TRP A 164 11.69 -2.12 -7.09
C TRP A 164 11.87 -3.63 -7.33
N LEU A 165 11.19 -4.18 -8.32
CA LEU A 165 11.19 -5.59 -8.71
C LEU A 165 11.90 -5.83 -10.06
N GLU A 166 12.18 -4.79 -10.83
CA GLU A 166 12.92 -4.89 -12.08
C GLU A 166 14.34 -5.46 -11.84
N PRO A 167 14.77 -6.51 -12.56
CA PRO A 167 16.05 -7.19 -12.32
C PRO A 167 17.28 -6.27 -12.31
N GLU A 168 17.25 -5.21 -13.12
CA GLU A 168 18.32 -4.21 -13.23
C GLU A 168 18.44 -3.34 -11.95
N ASN A 169 17.30 -2.96 -11.39
CA ASN A 169 17.17 -2.10 -10.21
C ASN A 169 17.31 -2.85 -8.88
N VAL A 170 17.20 -4.19 -8.90
CA VAL A 170 17.44 -5.04 -7.73
C VAL A 170 18.91 -4.96 -7.27
N SER A 171 19.84 -4.58 -8.15
CA SER A 171 21.27 -4.36 -7.83
C SER A 171 21.63 -2.91 -7.45
N GLU A 172 20.94 -1.91 -7.99
CA GLU A 172 21.30 -0.48 -7.82
C GLU A 172 20.76 0.15 -6.53
N LEU A 173 19.88 -0.52 -5.81
CA LEU A 173 19.27 -0.02 -4.57
C LEU A 173 20.02 -0.43 -3.29
N ALA A 174 21.19 -1.09 -3.39
CA ALA A 174 22.01 -1.60 -2.28
C ALA A 174 23.07 -0.61 -1.75
#